data_AF-A0A166AI63-F1
#
_entry.id   AF-A0A166AI63-F1
#
_cell.length_a   1.000
_cell.length_b   1.000
_cell.length_c   1.000
_cell.angle_alpha   90.00
_cell.angle_beta   90.00
_cell.angle_gamma   90.00
#
_symmetry.space_group_name_H-M   'P 1'
#
loop_
_entity.id
_entity.type
_entity.pdbx_description
1 polymer ?
#
loop_
_entity_poly.entity_id
_entity_poly.type
_entity_poly.pdbx_seq_one_letter_code
_entity_poly.pdbx_strand_id
1 'polypeptide(L)'
;MQGSDKYLKLRGSRWYYIRRVPKKVAHLDQRGKIELSLETSSLEEACARRDALAEADRLYWLSLQGGGEAVLDVADANYKAAQHRALALGFVFKPAFELEAAPVVDVVARALALVGRPEAGLQSDAQALLGTAKRPSVTVSRAMDVYLAEIAPDEQKGMSAAQKKSFEKVKNRAVSNFIKIVGDKDLEEVTREDALQFFNWWQDRVTGKGGEKPLSGNSANRDVGNMRKLYSAYFERVGEEERENPFRNLNFRSPKALRQDVPPFPASWIQQKILEPGALASLNRDAALIVLACIETGCRPSELCNISARQIHLDAKVPYISIKFKPDRAIKTESSVRDIPLIGVSYEAMRRAPEGFPRYVDKENNFSATAMKAFRRAGLLPSENHRIYSLRHAFETRMKEAKLDYELRCLLMGHAIDRPEYGDGGSMAYRAGELRKIQLGFSMELFERIKANSASSCRSD
;
A
#
# COMPACT_ATOMS: atom_id res chain seq x y z
N MET A 1 24.38 24.68 -4.51
CA MET A 1 24.93 25.59 -3.48
C MET A 1 24.92 27.01 -4.03
N GLN A 2 23.98 27.84 -3.60
CA GLN A 2 24.04 29.28 -3.90
C GLN A 2 25.17 29.90 -3.05
N GLY A 3 25.92 30.86 -3.59
CA GLY A 3 27.14 31.40 -2.98
C GLY A 3 26.97 31.77 -1.49
N SER A 4 28.00 31.48 -0.68
CA SER A 4 27.95 31.44 0.79
C SER A 4 27.37 32.69 1.44
N ASP A 5 27.51 33.86 0.79
CA ASP A 5 27.18 35.17 1.38
C ASP A 5 25.95 35.81 0.72
N LYS A 6 25.26 35.09 -0.16
CA LYS A 6 24.08 35.63 -0.87
C LYS A 6 23.01 36.05 0.16
N TYR A 7 22.50 37.27 0.01
CA TYR A 7 21.53 37.90 0.92
C TYR A 7 22.03 38.16 2.35
N LEU A 8 23.30 37.98 2.67
CA LEU A 8 23.88 38.35 3.95
C LEU A 8 24.70 39.63 3.83
N LYS A 9 24.59 40.50 4.84
CA LYS A 9 25.45 41.67 5.00
C LYS A 9 25.81 41.86 6.47
N LEU A 10 27.09 41.87 6.79
CA LEU A 10 27.56 42.21 8.14
C LEU A 10 27.47 43.73 8.34
N ARG A 11 26.90 44.16 9.47
CA ARG A 11 26.92 45.57 9.91
C ARG A 11 27.35 45.62 11.37
N GLY A 12 28.50 46.22 11.63
CA GLY A 12 29.13 46.13 12.94
C GLY A 12 29.42 44.67 13.29
N SER A 13 28.90 44.19 14.41
CA SER A 13 29.03 42.81 14.88
C SER A 13 27.85 41.89 14.52
N ARG A 14 26.84 42.37 13.80
CA ARG A 14 25.60 41.61 13.53
C ARG A 14 25.34 41.39 12.04
N TRP A 15 24.86 40.19 11.72
CA TRP A 15 24.45 39.84 10.37
C TRP A 15 23.04 40.35 10.04
N TYR A 16 22.86 40.82 8.80
CA TYR A 16 21.58 41.27 8.26
C TYR A 16 21.21 40.46 7.03
N TYR A 17 19.93 40.08 6.92
CA TYR A 17 19.34 39.55 5.71
C TYR A 17 18.90 40.70 4.81
N ILE A 18 19.39 40.69 3.56
CA ILE A 18 19.07 41.72 2.56
C ILE A 18 18.62 41.06 1.26
N ARG A 19 17.36 41.26 0.90
CA ARG A 19 16.79 40.74 -0.34
C ARG A 19 15.86 41.75 -1.00
N ARG A 20 15.90 41.80 -2.33
CA ARG A 20 14.98 42.64 -3.11
C ARG A 20 13.75 41.84 -3.51
N VAL A 21 12.57 42.47 -3.39
CA VAL A 21 11.32 41.91 -3.90
C VAL A 21 11.43 41.76 -5.43
N PRO A 22 11.14 40.58 -6.02
CA PRO A 22 11.22 40.38 -7.45
C PRO A 22 10.25 41.29 -8.21
N LYS A 23 10.69 41.82 -9.36
CA LYS A 23 9.86 42.72 -10.19
C LYS A 23 8.48 42.14 -10.51
N LYS A 24 8.38 40.81 -10.68
CA LYS A 24 7.14 40.11 -11.01
C LYS A 24 6.06 40.19 -9.92
N VAL A 25 6.45 40.43 -8.66
CA VAL A 25 5.51 40.55 -7.51
C VAL A 25 5.58 41.90 -6.83
N ALA A 26 6.39 42.83 -7.34
CA ALA A 26 6.57 44.16 -6.72
C ALA A 26 5.28 45.01 -6.69
N HIS A 27 4.28 44.67 -7.51
CA HIS A 27 2.95 45.29 -7.47
C HIS A 27 2.04 44.70 -6.37
N LEU A 28 2.36 43.52 -5.85
CA LEU A 28 1.63 42.81 -4.79
C LEU A 28 2.33 42.94 -3.43
N ASP A 29 3.66 43.08 -3.44
CA ASP A 29 4.51 43.23 -2.26
C ASP A 29 5.29 44.55 -2.34
N GLN A 30 4.81 45.54 -1.57
CA GLN A 30 5.36 46.90 -1.56
C GLN A 30 6.63 47.05 -0.71
N ARG A 31 7.14 45.98 -0.07
CA ARG A 31 8.33 46.05 0.78
C ARG A 31 9.59 46.49 0.01
N GLY A 32 9.64 46.27 -1.31
CA GLY A 32 10.71 46.75 -2.20
C GLY A 32 12.09 46.13 -1.92
N LYS A 33 12.78 46.61 -0.88
CA LYS A 33 14.03 46.04 -0.35
C LYS A 33 13.80 45.61 1.09
N ILE A 34 13.86 44.30 1.31
CA ILE A 34 13.76 43.68 2.63
C ILE A 34 15.14 43.76 3.28
N GLU A 35 15.19 44.33 4.48
CA GLU A 35 16.40 44.45 5.28
C GLU A 35 16.07 44.14 6.74
N LEU A 36 16.59 43.03 7.26
CA LEU A 36 16.25 42.52 8.58
C LEU A 36 17.51 42.13 9.34
N SER A 37 17.62 42.53 10.61
CA SER A 37 18.66 42.02 11.50
C SER A 37 18.42 40.53 11.79
N LEU A 38 19.46 39.72 11.67
CA LEU A 38 19.45 38.31 12.07
C LEU A 38 19.83 38.12 13.54
N GLU A 39 20.15 39.21 14.26
CA GLU A 39 20.42 39.23 15.71
C GLU A 39 21.52 38.28 16.19
N THR A 40 22.41 37.87 15.28
CA THR A 40 23.54 36.99 15.59
C THR A 40 24.82 37.54 14.99
N SER A 41 25.94 37.29 15.67
CA SER A 41 27.29 37.48 15.16
C SER A 41 27.86 36.20 14.53
N SER A 42 27.24 35.04 14.77
CA SER A 42 27.64 33.76 14.22
C SER A 42 27.24 33.66 12.75
N LEU A 43 28.22 33.37 11.87
CA LEU A 43 27.97 33.18 10.45
C LEU A 43 27.11 31.93 10.19
N GLU A 44 27.28 30.87 10.97
CA GLU A 44 26.53 29.62 10.82
C GLU A 44 25.04 29.83 11.13
N GLU A 45 24.75 30.47 12.27
CA GLU A 45 23.39 30.81 12.65
C GLU A 45 22.77 31.84 11.68
N ALA A 46 23.57 32.79 11.21
CA ALA A 46 23.13 33.75 10.19
C ALA A 46 22.75 33.04 8.87
N CYS A 47 23.53 32.04 8.43
CA CYS A 47 23.20 31.23 7.26
C CYS A 47 21.90 30.47 7.43
N ALA A 48 21.68 29.82 8.58
CA ALA A 48 20.45 29.08 8.87
C ALA A 48 19.21 30.00 8.88
N ARG A 49 19.27 31.14 9.58
CA ARG A 49 18.18 32.13 9.62
C ARG A 49 17.94 32.75 8.23
N ARG A 50 19.00 33.03 7.47
CA ARG A 50 18.91 33.50 6.07
C ARG A 50 18.16 32.50 5.20
N ASP A 51 18.54 31.22 5.23
CA ASP A 51 17.94 30.20 4.37
C ASP A 51 16.45 30.03 4.68
N ALA A 52 16.09 30.07 5.97
CA ALA A 52 14.71 30.07 6.41
C ALA A 52 13.92 31.31 5.92
N LEU A 53 14.46 32.54 6.06
CA LEU A 53 13.82 33.76 5.53
C LEU A 53 13.72 33.75 4.01
N ALA A 54 14.76 33.26 3.33
CA ALA A 54 14.80 33.21 1.89
C ALA A 54 13.73 32.24 1.34
N GLU A 55 13.53 31.11 2.00
CA GLU A 55 12.47 30.19 1.65
C GLU A 55 11.08 30.75 2.01
N ALA A 56 10.93 31.39 3.17
CA ALA A 56 9.70 32.05 3.57
C ALA A 56 9.26 33.13 2.57
N ASP A 57 10.16 34.02 2.16
CA ASP A 57 9.88 35.04 1.15
C ASP A 57 9.58 34.42 -0.23
N ARG A 58 10.27 33.33 -0.60
CA ARG A 58 10.01 32.63 -1.87
C ARG A 58 8.58 32.07 -1.91
N LEU A 59 8.17 31.41 -0.83
CA LEU A 59 6.85 30.81 -0.68
C LEU A 59 5.75 31.88 -0.57
N TYR A 60 6.00 32.97 0.17
CA TYR A 60 5.09 34.11 0.23
C TYR A 60 4.90 34.78 -1.14
N TRP A 61 5.97 34.99 -1.91
CA TRP A 61 5.80 35.54 -3.26
C TRP A 61 5.08 34.59 -4.22
N LEU A 62 5.27 33.28 -4.06
CA LEU A 62 4.52 32.27 -4.81
C LEU A 62 3.03 32.36 -4.48
N SER A 63 2.67 32.52 -3.21
CA SER A 63 1.28 32.63 -2.78
C SER A 63 0.59 33.90 -3.31
N LEU A 64 1.32 35.01 -3.43
CA LEU A 64 0.79 36.24 -4.01
C LEU A 64 0.46 36.12 -5.51
N GLN A 65 1.15 35.23 -6.24
CA GLN A 65 0.97 35.09 -7.69
C GLN A 65 -0.20 34.18 -8.11
N GLY A 66 -0.93 33.57 -7.18
CA GLY A 66 -1.94 32.55 -7.50
C GLY A 66 -3.25 33.10 -8.06
N GLY A 67 -3.72 32.50 -9.16
CA GLY A 67 -5.07 32.63 -9.70
C GLY A 67 -5.53 31.31 -10.35
N GLY A 68 -6.77 30.90 -10.12
CA GLY A 68 -7.37 29.64 -10.63
C GLY A 68 -7.43 28.49 -9.61
N GLU A 69 -7.54 27.23 -10.07
CA GLU A 69 -7.57 25.97 -9.27
C GLU A 69 -6.43 25.82 -8.23
N ALA A 70 -5.44 26.72 -8.24
CA ALA A 70 -4.27 26.79 -7.38
C ALA A 70 -4.49 27.43 -5.99
N VAL A 71 -5.73 27.67 -5.54
CA VAL A 71 -6.01 28.28 -4.22
C VAL A 71 -5.44 27.46 -3.07
N LEU A 72 -5.46 26.13 -3.18
CA LEU A 72 -4.89 25.22 -2.19
C LEU A 72 -3.36 25.30 -2.16
N ASP A 73 -2.69 25.37 -3.32
CA ASP A 73 -1.24 25.56 -3.41
C ASP A 73 -0.79 26.91 -2.84
N VAL A 74 -1.62 27.95 -2.97
CA VAL A 74 -1.41 29.28 -2.38
C VAL A 74 -1.51 29.24 -0.86
N ALA A 75 -2.53 28.57 -0.31
CA ALA A 75 -2.69 28.41 1.13
C ALA A 75 -1.58 27.54 1.75
N ASP A 76 -1.18 26.46 1.07
CA ASP A 76 0.00 25.65 1.40
C ASP A 76 1.28 26.47 1.41
N ALA A 77 1.50 27.30 0.38
CA ALA A 77 2.66 28.17 0.31
C ALA A 77 2.66 29.22 1.44
N ASN A 78 1.51 29.82 1.76
CA ASN A 78 1.38 30.77 2.87
C ASN A 78 1.67 30.12 4.23
N TYR A 79 1.11 28.94 4.49
CA TYR A 79 1.30 28.24 5.75
C TYR A 79 2.77 27.78 5.92
N LYS A 80 3.39 27.23 4.87
CA LYS A 80 4.83 26.90 4.87
C LYS A 80 5.70 28.16 5.02
N ALA A 81 5.33 29.28 4.40
CA ALA A 81 6.03 30.55 4.58
C ALA A 81 6.02 31.00 6.05
N ALA A 82 4.88 30.85 6.75
CA ALA A 82 4.78 31.13 8.17
C ALA A 82 5.65 30.19 9.01
N GLN A 83 5.70 28.89 8.68
CA GLN A 83 6.58 27.92 9.36
C GLN A 83 8.07 28.29 9.23
N HIS A 84 8.54 28.56 8.02
CA HIS A 84 9.93 28.97 7.78
C HIS A 84 10.25 30.31 8.44
N ARG A 85 9.28 31.24 8.50
CA ARG A 85 9.44 32.53 9.16
C ARG A 85 9.53 32.40 10.68
N ALA A 86 8.73 31.52 11.31
CA ALA A 86 8.86 31.22 12.74
C ALA A 86 10.26 30.66 13.05
N LEU A 87 10.74 29.71 12.23
CA LEU A 87 12.08 29.12 12.37
C LEU A 87 13.19 30.16 12.25
N ALA A 88 13.08 31.07 11.29
CA ALA A 88 14.04 32.16 11.12
C ALA A 88 14.11 33.10 12.33
N LEU A 89 13.00 33.24 13.05
CA LEU A 89 12.88 34.05 14.27
C LEU A 89 13.26 33.26 15.54
N GLY A 90 13.69 32.01 15.40
CA GLY A 90 14.14 31.17 16.50
C GLY A 90 13.03 30.37 17.20
N PHE A 91 11.85 30.26 16.59
CA PHE A 91 10.70 29.55 17.15
C PHE A 91 10.28 28.37 16.29
N VAL A 92 9.81 27.30 16.93
CA VAL A 92 9.01 26.28 16.23
C VAL A 92 7.62 26.87 15.98
N PHE A 93 7.13 26.78 14.74
CA PHE A 93 5.76 27.21 14.44
C PHE A 93 4.78 26.37 15.24
N LYS A 94 3.84 27.04 15.91
CA LYS A 94 2.72 26.43 16.62
C LYS A 94 1.44 27.11 16.13
N PRO A 95 0.39 26.36 15.76
CA PRO A 95 -0.91 26.95 15.46
C PRO A 95 -1.51 27.58 16.72
N ALA A 96 -2.45 28.52 16.53
CA ALA A 96 -3.04 29.28 17.65
C ALA A 96 -3.59 28.39 18.78
N PHE A 97 -4.27 27.28 18.46
CA PHE A 97 -4.84 26.38 19.48
C PHE A 97 -3.77 25.68 20.34
N GLU A 98 -2.60 25.36 19.78
CA GLU A 98 -1.48 24.82 20.56
C GLU A 98 -0.85 25.90 21.46
N LEU A 99 -0.86 27.16 21.01
CA LEU A 99 -0.37 28.29 21.80
C LEU A 99 -1.33 28.64 22.95
N GLU A 100 -2.64 28.41 22.78
CA GLU A 100 -3.63 28.54 23.86
C GLU A 100 -3.33 27.58 25.03
N ALA A 101 -2.89 26.35 24.72
CA ALA A 101 -2.48 25.36 25.70
C ALA A 101 -1.02 25.49 26.15
N ALA A 102 -0.23 26.38 25.53
CA ALA A 102 1.19 26.53 25.82
C ALA A 102 1.44 27.33 27.11
N PRO A 103 2.60 27.15 27.78
CA PRO A 103 2.98 28.00 28.90
C PRO A 103 3.01 29.48 28.51
N VAL A 104 2.47 30.35 29.38
CA VAL A 104 2.39 31.81 29.14
C VAL A 104 3.74 32.42 28.77
N VAL A 105 4.84 31.90 29.33
CA VAL A 105 6.21 32.35 29.01
C VAL A 105 6.58 32.16 27.52
N ASP A 106 6.12 31.09 26.87
CA ASP A 106 6.36 30.84 25.44
C ASP A 106 5.59 31.88 24.59
N VAL A 107 4.33 32.13 24.94
CA VAL A 107 3.47 33.14 24.26
C VAL A 107 4.06 34.54 24.41
N VAL A 108 4.53 34.90 25.61
CA VAL A 108 5.16 36.19 25.88
C VAL A 108 6.48 36.33 25.11
N ALA A 109 7.32 35.29 25.07
CA ALA A 109 8.56 35.31 24.31
C ALA A 109 8.32 35.57 22.81
N ARG A 110 7.28 34.93 22.24
CA ARG A 110 6.84 35.14 20.86
C ARG A 110 6.35 36.57 20.60
N ALA A 111 5.55 37.12 21.51
CA ALA A 111 5.10 38.51 21.41
C ALA A 111 6.25 39.52 21.52
N LEU A 112 7.21 39.29 22.42
CA LEU A 112 8.39 40.13 22.58
C LEU A 112 9.30 40.13 21.34
N ALA A 113 9.39 39.00 20.63
CA ALA A 113 10.17 38.91 19.39
C ALA A 113 9.60 39.76 18.22
N LEU A 114 8.36 40.24 18.34
CA LEU A 114 7.75 41.18 17.39
C LEU A 114 8.07 42.65 17.72
N VAL A 115 8.49 42.96 18.96
CA VAL A 115 8.75 44.33 19.40
C VAL A 115 9.96 44.89 18.66
N GLY A 116 9.80 46.09 18.08
CA GLY A 116 10.89 46.77 17.35
C GLY A 116 11.17 46.23 15.95
N ARG A 117 10.38 45.27 15.45
CA ARG A 117 10.46 44.81 14.07
C ARG A 117 9.93 45.89 13.10
N PRO A 118 10.50 46.01 11.88
CA PRO A 118 9.99 46.93 10.88
C PRO A 118 8.52 46.66 10.54
N GLU A 119 7.73 47.72 10.33
CA GLU A 119 6.32 47.62 9.92
C GLU A 119 6.18 46.80 8.63
N ALA A 120 7.16 46.96 7.72
CA ALA A 120 7.31 46.16 6.51
C ALA A 120 7.61 44.67 6.84
N GLY A 121 6.57 43.85 6.92
CA GLY A 121 6.66 42.41 7.21
C GLY A 121 6.17 41.98 8.60
N LEU A 122 5.80 42.94 9.45
CA LEU A 122 5.30 42.69 10.81
C LEU A 122 4.07 41.76 10.82
N GLN A 123 3.17 41.90 9.85
CA GLN A 123 1.99 41.04 9.73
C GLN A 123 2.38 39.58 9.49
N SER A 124 3.34 39.31 8.60
CA SER A 124 3.82 37.94 8.33
C SER A 124 4.59 37.37 9.52
N ASP A 125 5.36 38.19 10.24
CA ASP A 125 6.06 37.78 11.46
C ASP A 125 5.06 37.45 12.57
N ALA A 126 4.01 38.26 12.74
CA ALA A 126 2.93 38.01 13.69
C ALA A 126 2.16 36.73 13.35
N GLN A 127 1.85 36.48 12.07
CA GLN A 127 1.21 35.26 11.62
C GLN A 127 2.04 34.00 11.92
N ALA A 128 3.35 34.10 11.78
CA ALA A 128 4.29 33.01 12.05
C ALA A 128 4.46 32.75 13.55
N LEU A 129 4.59 33.80 14.37
CA LEU A 129 4.89 33.66 15.80
C LEU A 129 3.65 33.39 16.64
N LEU A 130 2.50 33.97 16.27
CA LEU A 130 1.23 33.83 17.00
C LEU A 130 0.33 32.73 16.42
N GLY A 131 0.79 31.98 15.42
CA GLY A 131 0.08 30.82 14.89
C GLY A 131 -1.22 31.14 14.14
N THR A 132 -1.39 32.38 13.67
CA THR A 132 -2.63 32.83 12.99
C THR A 132 -2.64 32.56 11.48
N ALA A 133 -1.56 32.00 10.94
CA ALA A 133 -1.54 31.49 9.57
C ALA A 133 -2.55 30.35 9.43
N LYS A 134 -3.56 30.53 8.58
CA LYS A 134 -4.57 29.51 8.31
C LYS A 134 -3.91 28.28 7.69
N ARG A 135 -4.20 27.13 8.26
CA ARG A 135 -3.83 25.86 7.66
C ARG A 135 -4.65 25.67 6.36
N PRO A 136 -4.01 25.25 5.27
CA PRO A 136 -4.73 24.87 4.06
C PRO A 136 -5.62 23.67 4.37
N SER A 137 -6.91 23.81 4.09
CA SER A 137 -7.77 22.64 4.00
C SER A 137 -7.29 21.78 2.83
N VAL A 138 -7.42 20.47 2.94
CA VAL A 138 -7.13 19.56 1.82
C VAL A 138 -8.41 18.84 1.47
N THR A 139 -8.68 18.69 0.18
CA THR A 139 -9.78 17.85 -0.27
C THR A 139 -9.52 16.38 0.06
N VAL A 140 -10.57 15.56 0.05
CA VAL A 140 -10.43 14.11 0.25
C VAL A 140 -9.50 13.48 -0.80
N SER A 141 -9.58 13.92 -2.06
CA SER A 141 -8.67 13.48 -3.11
C SER A 141 -7.21 13.85 -2.81
N ARG A 142 -6.95 15.09 -2.43
CA ARG A 142 -5.60 15.57 -2.11
C ARG A 142 -5.01 14.89 -0.87
N ALA A 143 -5.83 14.64 0.14
CA ALA A 143 -5.41 13.90 1.32
C ALA A 143 -4.97 12.48 0.98
N MET A 144 -5.59 11.84 -0.02
CA MET A 144 -5.15 10.52 -0.50
C MET A 144 -3.79 10.58 -1.19
N ASP A 145 -3.51 11.63 -1.97
CA ASP A 145 -2.17 11.82 -2.55
C ASP A 145 -1.11 11.96 -1.46
N VAL A 146 -1.38 12.78 -0.44
CA VAL A 146 -0.49 12.95 0.73
C VAL A 146 -0.33 11.62 1.47
N TYR A 147 -1.42 10.88 1.66
CA TYR A 147 -1.37 9.58 2.31
C TYR A 147 -0.46 8.59 1.57
N LEU A 148 -0.56 8.52 0.24
CA LEU A 148 0.27 7.61 -0.57
C LEU A 148 1.74 8.06 -0.66
N ALA A 149 2.00 9.36 -0.72
CA ALA A 149 3.33 9.91 -0.91
C ALA A 149 4.15 10.04 0.39
N GLU A 150 3.50 10.40 1.50
CA GLU A 150 4.17 10.81 2.74
C GLU A 150 3.85 9.95 3.95
N ILE A 151 2.64 9.38 4.03
CA ILE A 151 2.18 8.68 5.25
C ILE A 151 2.37 7.17 5.15
N ALA A 152 1.96 6.55 4.03
CA ALA A 152 2.04 5.12 3.78
C ALA A 152 3.33 4.59 3.07
N PRO A 153 4.43 5.35 2.85
CA PRO A 153 5.65 4.77 2.28
C PRO A 153 6.23 3.58 3.07
N ASP A 154 6.06 3.57 4.39
CA ASP A 154 6.46 2.47 5.27
C ASP A 154 5.63 1.20 4.97
N GLU A 155 4.31 1.33 4.78
CA GLU A 155 3.41 0.23 4.41
C GLU A 155 3.77 -0.36 3.05
N GLN A 156 4.33 0.44 2.15
CA GLN A 156 4.72 0.03 0.81
C GLN A 156 6.15 -0.54 0.73
N LYS A 157 6.90 -0.48 1.84
CA LYS A 157 8.28 -0.98 1.89
C LYS A 157 8.31 -2.49 1.62
N GLY A 158 9.16 -2.92 0.69
CA GLY A 158 9.27 -4.33 0.27
C GLY A 158 8.17 -4.80 -0.68
N MET A 159 7.20 -3.96 -1.07
CA MET A 159 6.23 -4.32 -2.10
C MET A 159 6.84 -4.21 -3.51
N SER A 160 6.53 -5.20 -4.36
CA SER A 160 6.78 -5.13 -5.81
C SER A 160 5.97 -4.00 -6.47
N ALA A 161 6.34 -3.62 -7.70
CA ALA A 161 5.62 -2.59 -8.45
C ALA A 161 4.13 -2.95 -8.65
N ALA A 162 3.82 -4.23 -8.88
CA ALA A 162 2.43 -4.69 -9.00
C ALA A 162 1.67 -4.62 -7.67
N GLN A 163 2.33 -4.93 -6.55
CA GLN A 163 1.73 -4.80 -5.21
C GLN A 163 1.44 -3.35 -4.85
N LYS A 164 2.37 -2.42 -5.14
CA LYS A 164 2.16 -0.98 -4.94
C LYS A 164 0.96 -0.46 -5.73
N LYS A 165 0.89 -0.79 -7.03
CA LYS A 165 -0.27 -0.45 -7.88
C LYS A 165 -1.58 -1.03 -7.33
N SER A 166 -1.55 -2.26 -6.82
CA SER A 166 -2.75 -2.86 -6.21
C SER A 166 -3.13 -2.19 -4.88
N PHE A 167 -2.16 -1.77 -4.09
CA PHE A 167 -2.36 -1.03 -2.84
C PHE A 167 -3.04 0.32 -3.14
N GLU A 168 -2.46 1.11 -4.03
CA GLU A 168 -3.01 2.40 -4.48
C GLU A 168 -4.43 2.24 -5.03
N LYS A 169 -4.64 1.26 -5.92
CA LYS A 169 -5.97 0.99 -6.51
C LYS A 169 -7.04 0.73 -5.45
N VAL A 170 -6.71 0.00 -4.40
CA VAL A 170 -7.66 -0.33 -3.32
C VAL A 170 -8.00 0.91 -2.48
N LYS A 171 -7.02 1.79 -2.23
CA LYS A 171 -7.21 3.04 -1.50
C LYS A 171 -8.01 4.05 -2.32
N ASN A 172 -7.61 4.25 -3.57
CA ASN A 172 -8.28 5.15 -4.51
C ASN A 172 -9.72 4.73 -4.76
N ARG A 173 -10.03 3.43 -4.84
CA ARG A 173 -11.43 2.97 -4.96
C ARG A 173 -12.31 3.51 -3.83
N ALA A 174 -11.85 3.47 -2.58
CA ALA A 174 -12.64 3.93 -1.44
C ALA A 174 -12.92 5.44 -1.53
N VAL A 175 -11.88 6.22 -1.85
CA VAL A 175 -11.98 7.68 -2.05
C VAL A 175 -12.85 8.04 -3.24
N SER A 176 -12.66 7.41 -4.40
CA SER A 176 -13.49 7.67 -5.59
C SER A 176 -14.96 7.34 -5.33
N ASN A 177 -15.24 6.26 -4.59
CA ASN A 177 -16.60 5.93 -4.19
C ASN A 177 -17.16 6.98 -3.20
N PHE A 178 -16.38 7.43 -2.23
CA PHE A 178 -16.81 8.48 -1.30
C PHE A 178 -17.13 9.79 -2.03
N ILE A 179 -16.20 10.28 -2.86
CA ILE A 179 -16.35 11.50 -3.67
C ILE A 179 -17.58 11.42 -4.57
N LYS A 180 -17.85 10.26 -5.16
CA LYS A 180 -19.05 10.08 -5.99
C LYS A 180 -20.36 10.32 -5.23
N ILE A 181 -20.38 10.07 -3.92
CA ILE A 181 -21.61 10.10 -3.10
C ILE A 181 -21.75 11.40 -2.31
N VAL A 182 -20.64 11.91 -1.78
CA VAL A 182 -20.61 13.08 -0.89
C VAL A 182 -20.03 14.31 -1.59
N GLY A 183 -19.21 14.12 -2.62
CA GLY A 183 -18.39 15.17 -3.23
C GLY A 183 -16.95 15.16 -2.72
N ASP A 184 -16.08 15.89 -3.43
CA ASP A 184 -14.68 16.08 -3.02
C ASP A 184 -14.57 17.27 -2.06
N LYS A 185 -15.13 17.09 -0.86
CA LYS A 185 -15.13 18.10 0.20
C LYS A 185 -13.74 18.22 0.82
N ASP A 186 -13.53 19.31 1.53
CA ASP A 186 -12.39 19.43 2.43
C ASP A 186 -12.48 18.35 3.50
N LEU A 187 -11.37 17.66 3.75
CA LEU A 187 -11.30 16.53 4.68
C LEU A 187 -11.69 16.96 6.10
N GLU A 188 -11.40 18.20 6.47
CA GLU A 188 -11.83 18.81 7.75
C GLU A 188 -13.35 18.99 7.85
N GLU A 189 -14.02 19.22 6.72
CA GLU A 189 -15.47 19.42 6.64
C GLU A 189 -16.26 18.11 6.50
N VAL A 190 -15.57 16.96 6.41
CA VAL A 190 -16.25 15.66 6.36
C VAL A 190 -16.90 15.39 7.72
N THR A 191 -18.23 15.32 7.73
CA THR A 191 -19.02 15.14 8.94
C THR A 191 -19.45 13.68 9.15
N ARG A 192 -20.08 13.42 10.32
CA ARG A 192 -20.67 12.11 10.60
C ARG A 192 -21.80 11.77 9.63
N GLU A 193 -22.59 12.76 9.22
CA GLU A 193 -23.67 12.63 8.25
C GLU A 193 -23.14 12.19 6.89
N ASP A 194 -22.03 12.77 6.43
CA ASP A 194 -21.35 12.37 5.19
C ASP A 194 -20.89 10.90 5.27
N ALA A 195 -20.29 10.50 6.39
CA ALA A 195 -19.86 9.12 6.61
C ALA A 195 -21.05 8.14 6.65
N LEU A 196 -22.18 8.55 7.23
CA LEU A 196 -23.42 7.77 7.25
C LEU A 196 -24.06 7.69 5.86
N GLN A 197 -24.01 8.74 5.05
CA GLN A 197 -24.47 8.72 3.66
C GLN A 197 -23.68 7.70 2.85
N PHE A 198 -22.35 7.71 2.96
CA PHE A 198 -21.48 6.72 2.34
C PHE A 198 -21.74 5.29 2.85
N PHE A 199 -21.97 5.14 4.14
CA PHE A 199 -22.33 3.86 4.74
C PHE A 199 -23.68 3.35 4.22
N ASN A 200 -24.72 4.19 4.17
CA ASN A 200 -26.04 3.82 3.68
C ASN A 200 -26.01 3.44 2.19
N TRP A 201 -25.19 4.13 1.39
CA TRP A 201 -24.94 3.75 0.00
C TRP A 201 -24.34 2.33 -0.12
N TRP A 202 -23.45 1.95 0.79
CA TRP A 202 -22.95 0.57 0.89
C TRP A 202 -24.00 -0.39 1.44
N GLN A 203 -24.82 0.04 2.41
CA GLN A 203 -25.89 -0.77 3.00
C GLN A 203 -26.87 -1.24 1.93
N ASP A 204 -27.30 -0.34 1.03
CA ASP A 204 -28.21 -0.67 -0.06
C ASP A 204 -27.60 -1.73 -1.01
N ARG A 205 -26.30 -1.65 -1.29
CA ARG A 205 -25.57 -2.65 -2.10
C ARG A 205 -25.39 -3.98 -1.39
N VAL A 206 -25.13 -3.95 -0.08
CA VAL A 206 -24.94 -5.17 0.71
C VAL A 206 -26.26 -5.91 0.90
N THR A 207 -27.38 -5.20 0.96
CA THR A 207 -28.72 -5.81 1.07
C THR A 207 -29.34 -6.14 -0.28
N GLY A 208 -28.80 -5.63 -1.39
CA GLY A 208 -29.40 -5.79 -2.72
C GLY A 208 -30.68 -4.97 -2.90
N LYS A 209 -30.83 -3.88 -2.14
CA LYS A 209 -31.96 -2.97 -2.28
C LYS A 209 -31.98 -2.41 -3.70
N GLY A 210 -33.16 -2.39 -4.33
CA GLY A 210 -33.30 -2.00 -5.73
C GLY A 210 -33.12 -3.13 -6.75
N GLY A 211 -33.03 -4.39 -6.30
CA GLY A 211 -32.97 -5.57 -7.18
C GLY A 211 -31.56 -5.90 -7.68
N GLU A 212 -30.54 -5.19 -7.20
CA GLU A 212 -29.14 -5.50 -7.51
C GLU A 212 -28.67 -6.76 -6.76
N LYS A 213 -27.72 -7.49 -7.36
CA LYS A 213 -27.09 -8.64 -6.69
C LYS A 213 -26.37 -8.16 -5.41
N PRO A 214 -26.71 -8.70 -4.22
CA PRO A 214 -26.08 -8.30 -2.97
C PRO A 214 -24.54 -8.42 -3.02
N LEU A 215 -23.87 -7.35 -2.59
CA LEU A 215 -22.41 -7.33 -2.44
C LEU A 215 -21.99 -7.79 -1.05
N SER A 216 -20.75 -8.26 -0.93
CA SER A 216 -20.20 -8.69 0.35
C SER A 216 -19.98 -7.51 1.30
N GLY A 217 -20.46 -7.63 2.54
CA GLY A 217 -20.13 -6.69 3.62
C GLY A 217 -18.62 -6.54 3.86
N ASN A 218 -17.80 -7.52 3.48
CA ASN A 218 -16.33 -7.39 3.56
C ASN A 218 -15.77 -6.38 2.55
N SER A 219 -16.39 -6.26 1.37
CA SER A 219 -16.02 -5.22 0.39
C SER A 219 -16.39 -3.84 0.90
N ALA A 220 -17.56 -3.70 1.51
CA ALA A 220 -18.02 -2.46 2.13
C ALA A 220 -17.11 -2.05 3.31
N ASN A 221 -16.79 -2.99 4.21
CA ASN A 221 -15.86 -2.76 5.31
C ASN A 221 -14.46 -2.36 4.83
N ARG A 222 -14.02 -2.83 3.67
CA ARG A 222 -12.73 -2.43 3.09
C ARG A 222 -12.75 -0.95 2.69
N ASP A 223 -13.82 -0.48 2.05
CA ASP A 223 -13.91 0.91 1.62
C ASP A 223 -14.11 1.85 2.81
N VAL A 224 -15.06 1.54 3.71
CA VAL A 224 -15.28 2.34 4.94
C VAL A 224 -14.04 2.33 5.84
N GLY A 225 -13.36 1.19 5.96
CA GLY A 225 -12.12 1.08 6.72
C GLY A 225 -10.96 1.87 6.10
N ASN A 226 -10.88 1.95 4.78
CA ASN A 226 -9.88 2.78 4.10
C ASN A 226 -10.13 4.28 4.31
N MET A 227 -11.39 4.73 4.23
CA MET A 227 -11.75 6.12 4.55
C MET A 227 -11.44 6.46 6.01
N ARG A 228 -11.78 5.55 6.93
CA ARG A 228 -11.43 5.68 8.35
C ARG A 228 -9.92 5.83 8.54
N LYS A 229 -9.12 4.95 7.92
CA LYS A 229 -7.66 5.00 8.02
C LYS A 229 -7.08 6.27 7.42
N LEU A 230 -7.55 6.68 6.24
CA LEU A 230 -7.14 7.94 5.60
C LEU A 230 -7.36 9.13 6.55
N TYR A 231 -8.57 9.26 7.09
CA TYR A 231 -8.92 10.36 7.99
C TYR A 231 -8.02 10.38 9.22
N SER A 232 -7.93 9.26 9.95
CA SER A 232 -7.09 9.20 11.17
C SER A 232 -5.62 9.45 10.87
N ALA A 233 -5.04 8.80 9.86
CA ALA A 233 -3.61 8.92 9.59
C ALA A 233 -3.24 10.33 9.09
N TYR A 234 -4.13 10.99 8.34
CA TYR A 234 -3.91 12.37 7.93
C TYR A 234 -3.95 13.33 9.13
N PHE A 235 -4.93 13.21 10.02
CA PHE A 235 -5.04 14.10 11.19
C PHE A 235 -3.98 13.82 12.27
N GLU A 236 -3.52 12.58 12.41
CA GLU A 236 -2.36 12.25 13.24
C GLU A 236 -1.08 12.93 12.70
N ARG A 237 -0.84 12.84 11.39
CA ARG A 237 0.35 13.41 10.73
C ARG A 237 0.51 14.92 10.94
N VAL A 238 -0.59 15.62 11.19
CA VAL A 238 -0.69 17.08 11.30
C VAL A 238 -0.94 17.56 12.73
N GLY A 239 -0.89 16.65 13.72
CA GLY A 239 -0.96 16.98 15.15
C GLY A 239 -2.37 17.00 15.75
N GLU A 240 -3.41 16.59 15.03
CA GLU A 240 -4.80 16.53 15.50
C GLU A 240 -5.23 15.10 15.87
N GLU A 241 -4.45 14.43 16.74
CA GLU A 241 -4.65 13.02 17.08
C GLU A 241 -5.99 12.74 17.78
N GLU A 242 -6.50 13.70 18.56
CA GLU A 242 -7.74 13.54 19.34
C GLU A 242 -9.02 13.80 18.52
N ARG A 243 -8.88 14.16 17.23
CA ARG A 243 -10.03 14.47 16.37
C ARG A 243 -10.94 13.25 16.20
N GLU A 244 -12.22 13.45 16.47
CA GLU A 244 -13.19 12.36 16.40
C GLU A 244 -13.43 11.92 14.94
N ASN A 245 -13.09 10.67 14.61
CA ASN A 245 -13.21 10.17 13.24
C ASN A 245 -14.69 9.99 12.82
N PRO A 246 -15.16 10.61 11.71
CA PRO A 246 -16.53 10.48 11.23
C PRO A 246 -16.94 9.05 10.86
N PHE A 247 -15.99 8.20 10.49
CA PHE A 247 -16.22 6.80 10.08
C PHE A 247 -16.12 5.81 11.26
N ARG A 248 -15.93 6.27 12.50
CA ARG A 248 -15.82 5.39 13.68
C ARG A 248 -17.04 4.49 13.85
N ASN A 249 -16.84 3.26 14.31
CA ASN A 249 -17.92 2.29 14.61
C ASN A 249 -18.87 1.96 13.43
N LEU A 250 -18.53 2.32 12.19
CA LEU A 250 -19.30 1.96 10.99
C LEU A 250 -18.77 0.66 10.40
N ASN A 251 -19.43 -0.46 10.68
CA ASN A 251 -19.04 -1.76 10.16
C ASN A 251 -20.26 -2.58 9.76
N PHE A 252 -20.14 -3.30 8.64
CA PHE A 252 -21.11 -4.28 8.19
C PHE A 252 -20.82 -5.63 8.83
N ARG A 253 -21.87 -6.32 9.26
CA ARG A 253 -21.76 -7.73 9.63
C ARG A 253 -21.33 -8.52 8.39
N SER A 254 -20.33 -9.37 8.54
CA SER A 254 -19.90 -10.32 7.51
C SER A 254 -19.83 -11.73 8.09
N PRO A 255 -20.99 -12.34 8.39
CA PRO A 255 -21.05 -13.71 8.90
C PRO A 255 -20.30 -14.64 7.95
N LYS A 256 -19.48 -15.54 8.51
CA LYS A 256 -18.75 -16.54 7.71
C LYS A 256 -19.72 -17.38 6.86
N ALA A 257 -20.91 -17.69 7.38
CA ALA A 257 -21.96 -18.44 6.70
C ALA A 257 -22.51 -17.77 5.43
N LEU A 258 -22.40 -16.44 5.30
CA LEU A 258 -22.82 -15.71 4.09
C LEU A 258 -21.68 -15.54 3.08
N ARG A 259 -20.47 -16.03 3.39
CA ARG A 259 -19.37 -16.02 2.43
C ARG A 259 -19.59 -17.15 1.44
N GLN A 260 -19.41 -16.85 0.16
CA GLN A 260 -19.37 -17.89 -0.85
C GLN A 260 -18.23 -18.84 -0.52
N ASP A 261 -18.58 -20.08 -0.18
CA ASP A 261 -17.61 -21.11 0.13
C ASP A 261 -16.88 -21.53 -1.15
N VAL A 262 -15.56 -21.73 -1.05
CA VAL A 262 -14.71 -22.16 -2.16
C VAL A 262 -14.36 -23.62 -1.89
N PRO A 263 -15.13 -24.57 -2.45
CA PRO A 263 -14.97 -25.98 -2.13
C PRO A 263 -13.62 -26.53 -2.64
N PRO A 264 -13.07 -27.57 -1.98
CA PRO A 264 -11.95 -28.33 -2.51
C PRO A 264 -12.37 -29.12 -3.74
N PHE A 265 -11.46 -29.28 -4.72
CA PHE A 265 -11.68 -30.28 -5.76
C PHE A 265 -11.69 -31.68 -5.16
N PRO A 266 -12.64 -32.56 -5.54
CA PRO A 266 -12.56 -33.98 -5.19
C PRO A 266 -11.28 -34.61 -5.74
N ALA A 267 -10.61 -35.46 -4.95
CA ALA A 267 -9.37 -36.13 -5.38
C ALA A 267 -9.58 -36.94 -6.68
N SER A 268 -10.71 -37.64 -6.80
CA SER A 268 -11.11 -38.35 -8.01
C SER A 268 -11.27 -37.43 -9.22
N TRP A 269 -11.79 -36.21 -9.03
CA TRP A 269 -11.93 -35.24 -10.11
C TRP A 269 -10.57 -34.74 -10.61
N ILE A 270 -9.64 -34.46 -9.68
CA ILE A 270 -8.27 -34.08 -10.06
C ILE A 270 -7.66 -35.19 -10.91
N GLN A 271 -7.77 -36.45 -10.47
CA GLN A 271 -7.18 -37.59 -11.15
C GLN A 271 -7.83 -37.92 -12.50
N GLN A 272 -9.16 -37.86 -12.59
CA GLN A 272 -9.92 -38.29 -13.78
C GLN A 272 -10.11 -37.19 -14.82
N LYS A 273 -10.03 -35.91 -14.42
CA LYS A 273 -10.31 -34.77 -15.31
C LYS A 273 -9.12 -33.83 -15.49
N ILE A 274 -8.44 -33.45 -14.41
CA ILE A 274 -7.36 -32.45 -14.49
C ILE A 274 -6.04 -33.08 -14.92
N LEU A 275 -5.74 -34.29 -14.45
CA LEU A 275 -4.52 -35.04 -14.75
C LEU A 275 -4.62 -35.89 -16.03
N GLU A 276 -5.74 -35.82 -16.74
CA GLU A 276 -5.97 -36.54 -17.99
C GLU A 276 -5.13 -35.94 -19.13
N PRO A 277 -4.41 -36.76 -19.94
CA PRO A 277 -3.56 -36.25 -21.00
C PRO A 277 -4.32 -35.39 -22.03
N GLY A 278 -3.99 -34.10 -22.09
CA GLY A 278 -4.64 -33.15 -23.00
C GLY A 278 -5.68 -32.25 -22.34
N ALA A 279 -6.11 -32.54 -21.10
CA ALA A 279 -7.03 -31.69 -20.35
C ALA A 279 -6.55 -30.23 -20.22
N LEU A 280 -5.23 -30.05 -20.07
CA LEU A 280 -4.59 -28.73 -19.96
C LEU A 280 -4.02 -28.20 -21.28
N ALA A 281 -4.35 -28.81 -22.42
CA ALA A 281 -3.76 -28.44 -23.73
C ALA A 281 -4.05 -26.99 -24.14
N SER A 282 -5.19 -26.44 -23.74
CA SER A 282 -5.54 -25.05 -24.07
C SER A 282 -4.76 -24.00 -23.26
N LEU A 283 -4.01 -24.42 -22.23
CA LEU A 283 -3.14 -23.54 -21.47
C LEU A 283 -1.77 -23.42 -22.15
N ASN A 284 -1.17 -22.24 -22.05
CA ASN A 284 0.26 -22.13 -22.30
C ASN A 284 1.03 -22.94 -21.25
N ARG A 285 2.25 -23.31 -21.62
CA ARG A 285 3.14 -24.16 -20.83
C ARG A 285 3.25 -23.73 -19.37
N ASP A 286 3.58 -22.47 -19.09
CA ASP A 286 3.78 -21.99 -17.72
C ASP A 286 2.49 -22.09 -16.91
N ALA A 287 1.35 -21.74 -17.49
CA ALA A 287 0.07 -21.84 -16.78
C ALA A 287 -0.30 -23.30 -16.46
N ALA A 288 -0.08 -24.23 -17.40
CA ALA A 288 -0.31 -25.64 -17.18
C ALA A 288 0.58 -26.18 -16.05
N LEU A 289 1.88 -25.85 -16.08
CA LEU A 289 2.83 -26.28 -15.08
C LEU A 289 2.55 -25.68 -13.69
N ILE A 290 2.12 -24.42 -13.59
CA ILE A 290 1.69 -23.82 -12.31
C ILE A 290 0.48 -24.57 -11.74
N VAL A 291 -0.53 -24.88 -12.56
CA VAL A 291 -1.70 -25.66 -12.13
C VAL A 291 -1.27 -27.01 -11.57
N LEU A 292 -0.38 -27.73 -12.25
CA LEU A 292 0.14 -29.03 -11.80
C LEU A 292 1.00 -28.91 -10.54
N ALA A 293 1.81 -27.85 -10.43
CA ALA A 293 2.60 -27.58 -9.24
C ALA A 293 1.75 -27.26 -8.00
N CYS A 294 0.55 -26.66 -8.16
CA CYS A 294 -0.38 -26.43 -7.05
C CYS A 294 -0.89 -27.73 -6.39
N ILE A 295 -0.96 -28.84 -7.14
CA ILE A 295 -1.67 -30.06 -6.71
C ILE A 295 -1.03 -30.66 -5.46
N GLU A 296 0.27 -30.95 -5.48
CA GLU A 296 0.98 -31.65 -4.40
C GLU A 296 1.82 -30.75 -3.51
N THR A 297 1.84 -29.45 -3.77
CA THR A 297 2.54 -28.49 -2.91
C THR A 297 1.59 -27.69 -2.01
N GLY A 298 0.32 -27.61 -2.38
CA GLY A 298 -0.64 -26.71 -1.73
C GLY A 298 -0.27 -25.24 -1.82
N CYS A 299 0.71 -24.85 -2.66
CA CYS A 299 1.09 -23.45 -2.80
C CYS A 299 -0.06 -22.62 -3.35
N ARG A 300 -0.11 -21.35 -2.92
CA ARG A 300 -1.01 -20.38 -3.56
C ARG A 300 -0.51 -20.17 -5.00
N PRO A 301 -1.39 -19.97 -5.99
CA PRO A 301 -0.94 -19.70 -7.34
C PRO A 301 0.00 -18.48 -7.43
N SER A 302 -0.22 -17.46 -6.61
CA SER A 302 0.64 -16.27 -6.54
C SER A 302 2.04 -16.56 -5.98
N GLU A 303 2.19 -17.58 -5.11
CA GLU A 303 3.49 -18.03 -4.62
C GLU A 303 4.28 -18.70 -5.75
N LEU A 304 3.63 -19.59 -6.51
CA LEU A 304 4.26 -20.27 -7.64
C LEU A 304 4.54 -19.32 -8.81
N CYS A 305 3.62 -18.42 -9.17
CA CYS A 305 3.87 -17.42 -10.23
C CYS A 305 5.13 -16.59 -9.99
N ASN A 306 5.51 -16.41 -8.72
CA ASN A 306 6.64 -15.59 -8.31
C ASN A 306 7.81 -16.40 -7.73
N ILE A 307 7.82 -17.73 -7.92
CA ILE A 307 8.95 -18.56 -7.51
C ILE A 307 10.15 -18.26 -8.42
N SER A 308 11.34 -18.19 -7.84
CA SER A 308 12.60 -18.01 -8.59
C SER A 308 13.43 -19.28 -8.61
N ALA A 309 14.37 -19.39 -9.55
CA ALA A 309 15.29 -20.53 -9.65
C ALA A 309 15.97 -20.87 -8.33
N ARG A 310 16.38 -19.84 -7.55
CA ARG A 310 17.05 -20.00 -6.25
C ARG A 310 16.20 -20.66 -5.17
N GLN A 311 14.89 -20.73 -5.38
CA GLN A 311 13.92 -21.32 -4.47
C GLN A 311 13.50 -22.73 -4.90
N ILE A 312 14.07 -23.25 -5.99
CA ILE A 312 13.75 -24.56 -6.55
C ILE A 312 15.00 -25.43 -6.41
N HIS A 313 14.94 -26.42 -5.52
CA HIS A 313 16.08 -27.24 -5.14
C HIS A 313 15.91 -28.65 -5.69
N LEU A 314 16.16 -28.83 -6.99
CA LEU A 314 15.98 -30.12 -7.68
C LEU A 314 17.09 -31.13 -7.39
N ASP A 315 18.33 -30.67 -7.13
CA ASP A 315 19.49 -31.52 -6.90
C ASP A 315 19.65 -31.97 -5.43
N ALA A 316 18.74 -31.53 -4.55
CA ALA A 316 18.75 -31.96 -3.16
C ALA A 316 18.38 -33.45 -3.05
N LYS A 317 18.90 -34.13 -2.00
CA LYS A 317 18.58 -35.55 -1.72
C LYS A 317 17.08 -35.83 -1.70
N VAL A 318 16.30 -34.84 -1.23
CA VAL A 318 14.85 -34.79 -1.38
C VAL A 318 14.54 -33.45 -2.05
N PRO A 319 14.12 -33.45 -3.33
CA PRO A 319 13.81 -32.22 -4.04
C PRO A 319 12.72 -31.41 -3.33
N TYR A 320 12.85 -30.08 -3.28
CA TYR A 320 11.90 -29.21 -2.57
C TYR A 320 11.85 -27.80 -3.16
N ILE A 321 10.83 -27.04 -2.77
CA ILE A 321 10.72 -25.60 -3.03
C ILE A 321 10.69 -24.81 -1.73
N SER A 322 11.23 -23.59 -1.76
CA SER A 322 11.28 -22.67 -0.63
C SER A 322 10.39 -21.45 -0.87
N ILE A 323 9.33 -21.29 -0.11
CA ILE A 323 8.57 -20.02 -0.06
C ILE A 323 9.22 -19.15 1.01
N LYS A 324 9.90 -18.08 0.60
CA LYS A 324 10.70 -17.21 1.50
C LYS A 324 10.56 -15.75 1.09
N PHE A 325 10.70 -14.83 2.06
CA PHE A 325 10.67 -13.40 1.81
C PHE A 325 11.69 -13.00 0.74
N LYS A 326 11.29 -12.06 -0.11
CA LYS A 326 12.20 -11.42 -1.07
C LYS A 326 12.31 -9.94 -0.73
N PRO A 327 13.50 -9.32 -0.88
CA PRO A 327 13.66 -7.88 -0.65
C PRO A 327 12.75 -7.02 -1.54
N ASP A 328 12.42 -7.53 -2.74
CA ASP A 328 11.66 -6.84 -3.79
C ASP A 328 10.18 -7.25 -3.86
N ARG A 329 9.73 -8.18 -3.01
CA ARG A 329 8.33 -8.63 -2.99
C ARG A 329 7.90 -9.14 -1.61
N ALA A 330 6.94 -8.42 -1.02
CA ALA A 330 6.35 -8.77 0.26
C ALA A 330 5.55 -10.07 0.16
N ILE A 331 5.72 -10.94 1.15
CA ILE A 331 4.86 -12.10 1.37
C ILE A 331 3.75 -11.71 2.34
N LYS A 332 2.61 -12.39 2.22
CA LYS A 332 1.39 -12.06 2.96
C LYS A 332 1.55 -12.11 4.49
N THR A 333 2.33 -13.07 5.02
CA THR A 333 2.59 -13.26 6.45
C THR A 333 3.93 -13.94 6.66
N GLU A 334 4.57 -13.75 7.81
CA GLU A 334 5.77 -14.51 8.24
C GLU A 334 5.53 -16.02 8.21
N SER A 335 4.35 -16.46 8.67
CA SER A 335 3.91 -17.86 8.63
C SER A 335 3.82 -18.47 7.22
N SER A 336 3.92 -17.67 6.16
CA SER A 336 3.98 -18.22 4.80
C SER A 336 5.37 -18.74 4.43
N VAL A 337 6.42 -18.43 5.21
CA VAL A 337 7.78 -18.92 4.98
C VAL A 337 7.86 -20.41 5.30
N ARG A 338 8.22 -21.23 4.30
CA ARG A 338 8.25 -22.70 4.45
C ARG A 338 8.99 -23.38 3.31
N ASP A 339 9.53 -24.55 3.62
CA ASP A 339 10.09 -25.48 2.64
C ASP A 339 9.14 -26.68 2.44
N ILE A 340 8.86 -26.99 1.17
CA ILE A 340 7.84 -27.97 0.76
C ILE A 340 8.50 -29.02 -0.14
N PRO A 341 8.48 -30.31 0.24
CA PRO A 341 8.99 -31.38 -0.63
C PRO A 341 8.23 -31.42 -1.97
N LEU A 342 8.96 -31.66 -3.05
CA LEU A 342 8.39 -31.89 -4.36
C LEU A 342 8.15 -33.39 -4.56
N ILE A 343 6.90 -33.76 -4.76
CA ILE A 343 6.48 -35.14 -5.07
C ILE A 343 5.52 -35.18 -6.25
N GLY A 344 5.31 -36.38 -6.79
CA GLY A 344 4.29 -36.67 -7.82
C GLY A 344 4.32 -35.70 -9.00
N VAL A 345 3.13 -35.27 -9.42
CA VAL A 345 2.96 -34.41 -10.59
C VAL A 345 3.59 -33.02 -10.40
N SER A 346 3.66 -32.52 -9.16
CA SER A 346 4.26 -31.22 -8.88
C SER A 346 5.78 -31.24 -8.99
N TYR A 347 6.44 -32.35 -8.60
CA TYR A 347 7.86 -32.56 -8.88
C TYR A 347 8.15 -32.52 -10.38
N GLU A 348 7.39 -33.28 -11.17
CA GLU A 348 7.59 -33.31 -12.62
C GLU A 348 7.31 -31.96 -13.30
N ALA A 349 6.38 -31.18 -12.76
CA ALA A 349 6.11 -29.82 -13.22
C ALA A 349 7.29 -28.88 -12.94
N MET A 350 7.82 -28.89 -11.72
CA MET A 350 8.95 -28.05 -11.32
C MET A 350 10.26 -28.47 -12.00
N ARG A 351 10.48 -29.77 -12.24
CA ARG A 351 11.63 -30.28 -13.01
C ARG A 351 11.68 -29.71 -14.43
N ARG A 352 10.50 -29.43 -15.02
CA ARG A 352 10.40 -28.78 -16.34
C ARG A 352 10.53 -27.26 -16.25
N ALA A 353 10.35 -26.66 -15.09
CA ALA A 353 10.44 -25.22 -14.89
C ALA A 353 11.50 -24.86 -13.83
N PRO A 354 12.79 -25.22 -14.05
CA PRO A 354 13.85 -24.97 -13.07
C PRO A 354 14.06 -23.47 -12.80
N GLU A 355 13.76 -22.61 -13.78
CA GLU A 355 13.84 -21.15 -13.66
C GLU A 355 12.55 -20.51 -13.09
N GLY A 356 11.54 -21.30 -12.73
CA GLY A 356 10.22 -20.82 -12.36
C GLY A 356 9.36 -20.49 -13.59
N PHE A 357 8.53 -19.44 -13.48
CA PHE A 357 7.50 -19.11 -14.49
C PHE A 357 7.59 -17.64 -14.96
N PRO A 358 8.59 -17.28 -15.79
CA PRO A 358 8.84 -15.90 -16.20
C PRO A 358 7.62 -15.16 -16.77
N ARG A 359 6.72 -15.89 -17.46
CA ARG A 359 5.50 -15.31 -18.04
C ARG A 359 4.57 -14.68 -16.99
N TYR A 360 4.58 -15.20 -15.77
CA TYR A 360 3.61 -14.88 -14.73
C TYR A 360 4.19 -14.17 -13.50
N VAL A 361 5.47 -13.84 -13.51
CA VAL A 361 6.09 -12.99 -12.48
C VAL A 361 5.34 -11.66 -12.40
N ASP A 362 4.91 -11.29 -11.18
CA ASP A 362 4.06 -10.13 -10.87
C ASP A 362 2.75 -10.03 -11.69
N LYS A 363 2.31 -11.16 -12.27
CA LYS A 363 1.13 -11.25 -13.14
C LYS A 363 0.18 -12.38 -12.70
N GLU A 364 0.08 -12.62 -11.39
CA GLU A 364 -0.78 -13.67 -10.81
C GLU A 364 -2.27 -13.50 -11.16
N ASN A 365 -2.74 -12.27 -11.36
CA ASN A 365 -4.11 -11.99 -11.80
C ASN A 365 -4.32 -12.46 -13.25
N ASN A 366 -3.33 -12.24 -14.12
CA ASN A 366 -3.37 -12.69 -15.52
C ASN A 366 -3.31 -14.22 -15.59
N PHE A 367 -2.47 -14.85 -14.75
CA PHE A 367 -2.46 -16.30 -14.58
C PHE A 367 -3.86 -16.79 -14.19
N SER A 368 -4.43 -16.24 -13.12
CA SER A 368 -5.72 -16.67 -12.58
C SER A 368 -6.83 -16.52 -13.62
N ALA A 369 -6.87 -15.40 -14.36
CA ALA A 369 -7.84 -15.19 -15.44
C ALA A 369 -7.66 -16.19 -16.59
N THR A 370 -6.41 -16.44 -17.00
CA THR A 370 -6.08 -17.40 -18.08
C THR A 370 -6.50 -18.82 -17.68
N ALA A 371 -6.09 -19.26 -16.49
CA ALA A 371 -6.39 -20.58 -15.97
C ALA A 371 -7.89 -20.79 -15.77
N MET A 372 -8.60 -19.83 -15.19
CA MET A 372 -10.05 -19.92 -15.02
C MET A 372 -10.80 -19.95 -16.35
N LYS A 373 -10.37 -19.18 -17.36
CA LYS A 373 -10.99 -19.20 -18.70
C LYS A 373 -10.82 -20.57 -19.37
N ALA A 374 -9.63 -21.14 -19.31
CA ALA A 374 -9.35 -22.47 -19.85
C ALA A 374 -10.15 -23.56 -19.12
N PHE A 375 -10.15 -23.55 -17.78
CA PHE A 375 -10.88 -24.53 -16.96
C PHE A 375 -12.39 -24.49 -17.22
N ARG A 376 -12.98 -23.31 -17.37
CA ARG A 376 -14.41 -23.18 -17.73
C ARG A 376 -14.69 -23.75 -19.11
N ARG A 377 -13.87 -23.41 -20.11
CA ARG A 377 -14.05 -23.87 -21.49
C ARG A 377 -13.91 -25.39 -21.62
N ALA A 378 -12.98 -25.98 -20.87
CA ALA A 378 -12.72 -27.42 -20.88
C ALA A 378 -13.60 -28.21 -19.90
N GLY A 379 -14.55 -27.58 -19.21
CA GLY A 379 -15.44 -28.27 -18.26
C GLY A 379 -14.71 -28.87 -17.04
N LEU A 380 -13.56 -28.30 -16.65
CA LEU A 380 -12.71 -28.84 -15.59
C LEU A 380 -13.14 -28.40 -14.17
N LEU A 381 -14.17 -27.57 -14.05
CA LEU A 381 -14.71 -27.12 -12.76
C LEU A 381 -15.92 -27.98 -12.36
N PRO A 382 -15.90 -28.66 -11.20
CA PRO A 382 -17.06 -29.40 -10.71
C PRO A 382 -18.29 -28.53 -10.45
N SER A 383 -18.08 -27.25 -10.13
CA SER A 383 -19.16 -26.26 -9.95
C SER A 383 -18.68 -24.84 -10.18
N GLU A 384 -19.61 -23.90 -10.31
CA GLU A 384 -19.32 -22.47 -10.50
C GLU A 384 -18.59 -21.81 -9.33
N ASN A 385 -18.55 -22.45 -8.16
CA ASN A 385 -17.86 -21.93 -6.97
C ASN A 385 -16.37 -22.34 -6.94
N HIS A 386 -15.96 -23.32 -7.75
CA HIS A 386 -14.57 -23.76 -7.80
C HIS A 386 -13.66 -22.71 -8.46
N ARG A 387 -12.43 -22.61 -7.95
CA ARG A 387 -11.37 -21.74 -8.47
C ARG A 387 -10.09 -22.55 -8.57
N ILE A 388 -9.06 -22.05 -9.25
CA ILE A 388 -7.73 -22.71 -9.19
C ILE A 388 -7.23 -22.86 -7.74
N TYR A 389 -7.54 -21.89 -6.88
CA TYR A 389 -7.25 -21.95 -5.44
C TYR A 389 -7.90 -23.15 -4.73
N SER A 390 -8.97 -23.73 -5.26
CA SER A 390 -9.59 -24.96 -4.73
C SER A 390 -8.64 -26.16 -4.73
N LEU A 391 -7.57 -26.16 -5.55
CA LEU A 391 -6.53 -27.20 -5.52
C LEU A 391 -5.77 -27.21 -4.19
N ARG A 392 -5.54 -26.03 -3.60
CA ARG A 392 -4.92 -25.89 -2.29
C ARG A 392 -5.83 -26.41 -1.17
N HIS A 393 -7.14 -26.18 -1.26
CA HIS A 393 -8.09 -26.80 -0.35
C HIS A 393 -8.13 -28.31 -0.50
N ALA A 394 -8.06 -28.82 -1.73
CA ALA A 394 -7.98 -30.26 -1.99
C ALA A 394 -6.71 -30.88 -1.38
N PHE A 395 -5.57 -30.20 -1.46
CA PHE A 395 -4.34 -30.62 -0.79
C PHE A 395 -4.51 -30.71 0.74
N GLU A 396 -5.08 -29.67 1.38
CA GLU A 396 -5.36 -29.70 2.82
C GLU A 396 -6.33 -30.82 3.22
N THR A 397 -7.41 -31.01 2.45
CA THR A 397 -8.39 -32.08 2.67
C THR A 397 -7.73 -33.46 2.59
N ARG A 398 -6.94 -33.73 1.54
CA ARG A 398 -6.23 -35.01 1.40
C ARG A 398 -5.27 -35.25 2.56
N MET A 399 -4.53 -34.23 3.02
CA MET A 399 -3.67 -34.37 4.19
C MET A 399 -4.47 -34.69 5.48
N LYS A 400 -5.64 -34.06 5.66
CA LYS A 400 -6.54 -34.36 6.79
C LYS A 400 -7.03 -35.81 6.76
N GLU A 401 -7.50 -36.27 5.61
CA GLU A 401 -8.04 -37.63 5.42
C GLU A 401 -6.96 -38.70 5.58
N ALA A 402 -5.73 -38.42 5.15
CA ALA A 402 -4.56 -39.27 5.38
C ALA A 402 -3.98 -39.17 6.80
N LYS A 403 -4.63 -38.40 7.69
CA LYS A 403 -4.27 -38.23 9.10
C LYS A 403 -2.85 -37.69 9.31
N LEU A 404 -2.40 -36.79 8.44
CA LEU A 404 -1.15 -36.05 8.67
C LEU A 404 -1.31 -35.16 9.90
N ASP A 405 -0.22 -35.08 10.65
CA ASP A 405 -0.12 -34.25 11.86
C ASP A 405 -0.59 -32.81 11.60
N TYR A 406 -1.27 -32.23 12.59
CA TYR A 406 -1.86 -30.89 12.46
C TYR A 406 -0.81 -29.80 12.27
N GLU A 407 0.30 -29.86 13.00
CA GLU A 407 1.38 -28.87 12.88
C GLU A 407 2.07 -28.99 11.54
N LEU A 408 2.32 -30.22 11.07
CA LEU A 408 2.85 -30.45 9.72
C LEU A 408 1.91 -29.89 8.63
N ARG A 409 0.60 -30.07 8.77
CA ARG A 409 -0.38 -29.49 7.83
C ARG A 409 -0.35 -27.97 7.86
N CYS A 410 -0.32 -27.35 9.04
CA CYS A 410 -0.22 -25.90 9.18
C CYS A 410 1.09 -25.36 8.59
N LEU A 411 2.21 -26.04 8.84
CA LEU A 411 3.52 -25.72 8.29
C LEU A 411 3.50 -25.75 6.76
N LEU A 412 3.05 -26.85 6.14
CA LEU A 412 3.01 -27.00 4.69
C LEU A 412 2.03 -26.03 4.01
N MET A 413 0.94 -25.68 4.71
CA MET A 413 0.01 -24.66 4.24
C MET A 413 0.56 -23.24 4.47
N GLY A 414 1.46 -23.02 5.42
CA GLY A 414 1.84 -21.67 5.85
C GLY A 414 0.69 -20.97 6.57
N HIS A 415 0.08 -21.69 7.52
CA HIS A 415 -0.92 -21.16 8.45
C HIS A 415 -0.25 -20.84 9.79
N ALA A 416 -0.62 -19.73 10.41
CA ALA A 416 -0.15 -19.40 11.75
C ALA A 416 -0.67 -20.42 12.76
N ILE A 417 0.18 -20.79 13.73
CA ILE A 417 -0.17 -21.64 14.85
C ILE A 417 -0.06 -20.78 16.12
N ASP A 418 -1.01 -20.94 17.03
CA ASP A 418 -1.07 -20.21 18.30
C ASP A 418 -0.17 -20.85 19.37
N ARG A 419 1.10 -21.10 19.01
CA ARG A 419 2.16 -21.55 19.92
C ARG A 419 3.54 -21.17 19.35
N PRO A 420 4.59 -21.09 20.19
CA PRO A 420 5.93 -20.84 19.70
C PRO A 420 6.40 -21.95 18.75
N GLU A 421 7.08 -21.57 17.68
CA GLU A 421 7.72 -22.50 16.74
C GLU A 421 8.91 -23.18 17.44
N TYR A 422 8.84 -24.51 17.60
CA TYR A 422 9.94 -25.33 18.12
C TYR A 422 10.36 -26.35 17.06
N GLY A 423 11.65 -26.35 16.72
CA GLY A 423 12.21 -27.25 15.71
C GLY A 423 11.95 -26.81 14.27
N ASP A 424 12.47 -27.57 13.31
CA ASP A 424 12.36 -27.23 11.89
C ASP A 424 11.03 -27.68 11.25
N GLY A 425 10.18 -28.42 11.98
CA GLY A 425 8.97 -29.06 11.44
C GLY A 425 9.19 -30.46 10.88
N GLY A 426 10.30 -31.11 11.27
CA GLY A 426 10.70 -32.45 10.86
C GLY A 426 11.52 -32.45 9.57
N SER A 427 12.36 -33.48 9.39
CA SER A 427 13.28 -33.55 8.24
C SER A 427 12.54 -33.53 6.89
N MET A 428 13.20 -33.05 5.83
CA MET A 428 12.63 -33.03 4.48
C MET A 428 12.20 -34.44 4.00
N ALA A 429 12.95 -35.47 4.37
CA ALA A 429 12.62 -36.86 4.07
C ALA A 429 11.34 -37.33 4.79
N TYR A 430 11.16 -36.95 6.06
CA TYR A 430 9.94 -37.22 6.81
C TYR A 430 8.73 -36.55 6.14
N ARG A 431 8.83 -35.24 5.85
CA ARG A 431 7.74 -34.49 5.18
C ARG A 431 7.39 -35.10 3.82
N ALA A 432 8.39 -35.49 3.03
CA ALA A 432 8.17 -36.15 1.75
C ALA A 432 7.49 -37.52 1.91
N GLY A 433 7.87 -38.29 2.93
CA GLY A 433 7.22 -39.55 3.27
C GLY A 433 5.74 -39.37 3.64
N GLU A 434 5.42 -38.36 4.45
CA GLU A 434 4.04 -38.01 4.80
C GLU A 434 3.24 -37.57 3.58
N LEU A 435 3.81 -36.72 2.72
CA LEU A 435 3.13 -36.26 1.49
C LEU A 435 2.88 -37.38 0.48
N ARG A 436 3.74 -38.41 0.42
CA ARG A 436 3.52 -39.56 -0.48
C ARG A 436 2.22 -40.31 -0.16
N LYS A 437 1.72 -40.26 1.07
CA LYS A 437 0.44 -40.87 1.47
C LYS A 437 -0.76 -40.28 0.71
N ILE A 438 -0.64 -39.04 0.22
CA ILE A 438 -1.72 -38.34 -0.48
C ILE A 438 -1.50 -38.21 -1.98
N GLN A 439 -0.34 -38.66 -2.49
CA GLN A 439 0.06 -38.46 -3.88
C GLN A 439 -0.96 -39.03 -4.87
N LEU A 440 -1.35 -38.24 -5.86
CA LEU A 440 -2.20 -38.69 -6.96
C LEU A 440 -1.38 -39.35 -8.08
N GLY A 441 -1.95 -40.38 -8.69
CA GLY A 441 -1.38 -41.01 -9.90
C GLY A 441 -1.58 -40.13 -11.14
N PHE A 442 -0.60 -40.13 -12.05
CA PHE A 442 -0.65 -39.39 -13.31
C PHE A 442 0.15 -40.12 -14.41
N SER A 443 -0.14 -39.83 -15.68
CA SER A 443 0.61 -40.32 -16.84
C SER A 443 1.64 -39.29 -17.31
N MET A 444 2.81 -39.74 -17.76
CA MET A 444 3.84 -38.86 -18.33
C MET A 444 3.41 -38.21 -19.66
N GLU A 445 2.47 -38.84 -20.38
CA GLU A 445 1.85 -38.28 -21.60
C GLU A 445 1.22 -36.91 -21.36
N LEU A 446 0.76 -36.63 -20.13
CA LEU A 446 0.27 -35.32 -19.71
C LEU A 446 1.27 -34.20 -20.05
N PHE A 447 2.56 -34.44 -19.80
CA PHE A 447 3.61 -33.45 -20.04
C PHE A 447 4.07 -33.39 -21.49
N GLU A 448 3.94 -34.47 -22.25
CA GLU A 448 4.25 -34.50 -23.68
C GLU A 448 3.27 -33.62 -24.46
N ARG A 449 1.98 -33.70 -24.12
CA ARG A 449 0.93 -32.84 -24.69
C ARG A 449 1.13 -31.37 -24.35
N ILE A 450 1.64 -31.04 -23.16
CA ILE A 450 1.98 -29.66 -22.78
C ILE A 450 3.17 -29.13 -23.60
N LYS A 451 4.19 -29.95 -23.88
CA LYS A 451 5.34 -29.56 -24.72
C LYS A 451 4.93 -29.27 -26.16
N ALA A 452 4.10 -30.12 -26.77
CA ALA A 452 3.66 -29.97 -28.15
C ALA A 452 3.01 -28.59 -28.44
N ASN A 453 2.28 -28.04 -27.48
CA ASN A 453 1.60 -26.74 -27.63
C ASN A 453 2.54 -25.52 -27.51
N SER A 454 3.70 -25.67 -26.87
CA SER A 454 4.69 -24.59 -26.82
C SER A 454 5.43 -24.40 -28.15
N ALA A 455 5.54 -25.46 -28.96
CA ALA A 455 6.16 -25.40 -30.28
C ALA A 455 5.21 -24.83 -31.36
N SER A 456 3.89 -25.01 -31.21
CA SER A 456 2.90 -24.47 -32.15
C SER A 456 2.62 -22.98 -31.94
N SER A 457 2.76 -22.44 -30.73
CA SER A 457 2.58 -21.00 -30.47
C SER A 457 3.73 -20.11 -30.95
N CYS A 458 4.86 -20.67 -31.39
CA CYS A 458 5.98 -19.92 -31.98
C CYS A 458 5.85 -19.73 -33.51
N ARG A 459 4.73 -20.15 -34.11
CA ARG A 459 4.50 -20.05 -35.58
C ARG A 459 3.39 -19.06 -35.96
N SER A 460 2.98 -18.20 -35.04
CA SER A 460 1.97 -17.18 -35.30
C SER A 460 2.34 -15.93 -34.49
N ASP A 461 3.30 -15.18 -35.03
CA ASP A 461 3.44 -13.74 -34.86
C ASP A 461 3.23 -13.07 -36.22
#